data_AF-A0A0F3Q7J7-F1
#
_entry.id   AF-A0A0F3Q7J7-F1
#
_cell.length_a   1.000
_cell.length_b   1.000
_cell.length_c   1.000
_cell.angle_alpha   90.00
_cell.angle_beta   90.00
_cell.angle_gamma   90.00
#
_symmetry.space_group_name_H-M   'P 1'
#
loop_
_entity.id
_entity.type
_entity.pdbx_description
1 polymer ?
#
loop_
_entity_poly.entity_id
_entity_poly.type
_entity_poly.pdbx_seq_one_letter_code
_entity_poly.pdbx_strand_id
1 'polypeptide(L)'
;MFFTLLSKVLPLYTTILLGFVAGKFIKLDSSTLGKLLFYIIGPSVVFFGIIKTKISPEFASLPLITFVICCIMSFVVYKVSALVFRDHTRNMLAFSSGSSSMGFFGLPVAIALFDEETVSVYLLCYIGMLFFENSFGFYIVTQRLYSPRQCAKRLILLPAFHATIAAFLLNYFHVPIPTFLFGIANSMTNSYMVLGTILLGIAIANIKDFAIDFKLIVLTVLIKYVAWPLVILLLIFLDQIGPGWYNTQAYQALILLAIIPVSSTGVILASMFNYQPDRAAMILLISTVIGMFYVPLMISLLLHVHP
;
A
#
# COMPACT_ATOMS: atom_id res chain seq x y z
N MET A 1 11.78 -10.80 20.16
CA MET A 1 11.54 -10.26 18.80
C MET A 1 10.08 -9.87 18.59
N PHE A 2 9.11 -10.80 18.62
CA PHE A 2 7.69 -10.49 18.40
C PHE A 2 7.14 -9.32 19.23
N PHE A 3 7.28 -9.35 20.57
CA PHE A 3 6.75 -8.27 21.43
C PHE A 3 7.41 -6.90 21.17
N THR A 4 8.70 -6.89 20.83
CA THR A 4 9.43 -5.67 20.43
C THR A 4 8.86 -5.10 19.13
N LEU A 5 8.61 -5.96 18.14
CA LEU A 5 8.01 -5.56 16.88
C LEU A 5 6.57 -5.07 17.08
N LEU A 6 5.78 -5.77 17.89
CA LEU A 6 4.42 -5.37 18.25
C LEU A 6 4.39 -3.96 18.87
N SER A 7 5.32 -3.66 19.78
CA SER A 7 5.42 -2.31 20.37
C SER A 7 5.76 -1.22 19.35
N LYS A 8 6.46 -1.55 18.26
CA LYS A 8 6.77 -0.60 17.17
C LYS A 8 5.56 -0.33 16.26
N VAL A 9 4.64 -1.28 16.12
CA VAL A 9 3.42 -1.13 15.29
C VAL A 9 2.26 -0.52 16.11
N LEU A 10 2.24 -0.72 17.43
CA LEU A 10 1.17 -0.26 18.31
C LEU A 10 0.80 1.24 18.15
N PRO A 11 1.76 2.18 18.00
CA PRO A 11 1.43 3.61 17.82
C PRO A 11 0.53 3.90 16.61
N LEU A 12 0.59 3.08 15.55
CA LEU A 12 -0.29 3.21 14.38
C LEU A 12 -1.76 2.97 14.73
N TYR A 13 -2.02 2.10 15.70
CA TYR A 13 -3.39 1.82 16.16
C TYR A 13 -3.94 2.94 17.03
N THR A 14 -3.07 3.65 17.76
CA THR A 14 -3.44 4.86 18.49
C THR A 14 -3.92 5.94 17.52
N THR A 15 -3.22 6.17 16.41
CA THR A 15 -3.65 7.17 15.41
C THR A 15 -4.91 6.75 14.64
N ILE A 16 -5.09 5.45 14.39
CA ILE A 16 -6.35 4.90 13.86
C ILE A 16 -7.50 5.17 14.85
N LEU A 17 -7.30 4.92 16.14
CA LEU A 17 -8.33 5.17 17.16
C LEU A 17 -8.69 6.66 17.25
N LEU A 18 -7.68 7.55 17.20
CA LEU A 18 -7.91 9.00 17.14
C LEU A 18 -8.70 9.38 15.89
N GLY A 19 -8.38 8.79 14.73
CA GLY A 19 -9.16 8.96 13.51
C GLY A 19 -10.60 8.48 13.64
N PHE A 20 -10.83 7.35 14.31
CA PHE A 20 -12.18 6.86 14.58
C PHE A 20 -12.98 7.83 15.45
N VAL A 21 -12.36 8.33 16.53
CA VAL A 21 -12.96 9.35 17.40
C VAL A 21 -13.26 10.63 16.60
N ALA A 22 -12.32 11.10 15.78
CA ALA A 22 -12.53 12.28 14.93
C ALA A 22 -13.65 12.06 13.90
N GLY A 23 -13.72 10.90 13.27
CA GLY A 23 -14.80 10.57 12.34
C GLY A 23 -16.16 10.51 13.04
N LYS A 24 -16.23 9.92 14.24
CA LYS A 24 -17.49 9.72 14.97
C LYS A 24 -18.03 11.00 15.62
N PHE A 25 -17.16 11.76 16.27
CA PHE A 25 -17.55 12.91 17.10
C PHE A 25 -17.34 14.26 16.41
N ILE A 26 -16.22 14.42 15.69
CA ILE A 26 -15.89 15.66 14.97
C ILE A 26 -16.52 15.67 13.57
N LYS A 27 -16.84 14.49 13.02
CA LYS A 27 -17.37 14.29 11.65
C LYS A 27 -16.41 14.84 10.58
N LEU A 28 -15.12 14.58 10.78
CA LEU A 28 -14.09 15.00 9.82
C LEU A 28 -14.37 14.38 8.43
N ASP A 29 -14.30 15.19 7.38
CA ASP A 29 -14.52 14.71 6.01
C ASP A 29 -13.32 13.89 5.50
N SER A 30 -13.56 12.59 5.29
CA SER A 30 -12.56 11.67 4.73
C SER A 30 -12.16 12.03 3.30
N SER A 31 -13.06 12.64 2.52
CA SER A 31 -12.78 13.03 1.13
C SER A 31 -11.73 14.14 1.06
N THR A 32 -11.87 15.18 1.89
CA THR A 32 -10.92 16.31 1.95
C THR A 32 -9.55 15.86 2.40
N LEU A 33 -9.47 15.07 3.48
CA LEU A 33 -8.20 14.53 3.97
C LEU A 33 -7.55 13.58 2.95
N GLY A 34 -8.35 12.73 2.30
CA GLY A 34 -7.89 11.86 1.20
C GLY A 34 -7.30 12.67 0.05
N LYS A 35 -7.96 13.73 -0.42
CA LYS A 35 -7.43 14.58 -1.50
C LYS A 35 -6.09 15.22 -1.12
N LEU A 36 -5.95 15.73 0.10
CA LEU A 36 -4.68 16.27 0.59
C LEU A 36 -3.55 15.23 0.53
N LEU A 37 -3.84 14.01 1.00
CA LEU A 37 -2.87 12.91 0.97
C LEU A 37 -2.53 12.44 -0.44
N PHE A 38 -3.51 12.33 -1.34
CA PHE A 38 -3.28 11.82 -2.69
C PHE A 38 -2.64 12.84 -3.64
N TYR A 39 -3.01 14.12 -3.55
CA TYR A 39 -2.59 15.13 -4.53
C TYR A 39 -1.41 15.99 -4.08
N ILE A 40 -1.11 16.05 -2.78
CA ILE A 40 -0.06 16.93 -2.24
C ILE A 40 0.97 16.11 -1.46
N ILE A 41 0.58 15.50 -0.34
CA ILE A 41 1.56 14.90 0.59
C ILE A 41 2.18 13.63 0.00
N GLY A 42 1.37 12.70 -0.52
CA GLY A 42 1.83 11.43 -1.09
C GLY A 42 2.82 11.60 -2.23
N PRO A 43 2.56 12.47 -3.23
CA PRO A 43 3.54 12.81 -4.27
C PRO A 43 4.88 13.31 -3.71
N SER A 44 4.86 14.15 -2.66
CA SER A 44 6.10 14.58 -2.00
C SER A 44 6.84 13.43 -1.33
N VAL A 45 6.13 12.52 -0.67
CA VAL A 45 6.75 11.32 -0.04
C VAL A 45 7.43 10.44 -1.09
N VAL A 46 6.75 10.19 -2.23
CA VAL A 46 7.33 9.42 -3.33
C VAL A 46 8.56 10.13 -3.91
N PHE A 47 8.44 11.44 -4.17
CA PHE A 47 9.55 12.24 -4.70
C PHE A 47 10.79 12.16 -3.82
N PHE A 48 10.65 12.49 -2.53
CA PHE A 48 11.78 12.51 -1.62
C PHE A 48 12.30 11.12 -1.28
N GLY A 49 11.44 10.10 -1.31
CA GLY A 49 11.84 8.70 -1.20
C GLY A 49 12.83 8.30 -2.30
N ILE A 50 12.50 8.62 -3.55
CA ILE A 50 13.37 8.31 -4.70
C ILE A 50 14.65 9.15 -4.65
N ILE A 51 14.57 10.46 -4.33
CA ILE A 51 15.74 11.34 -4.25
C ILE A 51 16.78 10.83 -3.25
N LYS A 52 16.35 10.30 -2.10
CA LYS A 52 17.25 9.74 -1.08
C LYS A 52 17.83 8.37 -1.47
N THR A 53 17.24 7.70 -2.46
CA THR A 53 17.66 6.38 -2.89
C THR A 53 18.93 6.47 -3.72
N LYS A 54 19.93 5.64 -3.42
CA LYS A 54 21.01 5.37 -4.37
C LYS A 54 20.42 4.46 -5.44
N ILE A 55 20.07 5.02 -6.60
CA ILE A 55 19.53 4.21 -7.69
C ILE A 55 20.65 3.31 -8.21
N SER A 56 20.65 2.05 -7.79
CA SER A 56 21.37 0.99 -8.47
C SER A 56 20.49 0.45 -9.62
N PRO A 57 21.07 0.02 -10.74
CA PRO A 57 20.33 -0.65 -11.81
C PRO A 57 19.56 -1.89 -11.30
N GLU A 58 20.05 -2.52 -10.23
CA GLU A 58 19.43 -3.67 -9.55
C GLU A 58 18.04 -3.33 -9.01
N PHE A 59 17.81 -2.11 -8.52
CA PHE A 59 16.52 -1.72 -7.93
C PHE A 59 15.57 -1.04 -8.92
N ALA A 60 16.07 -0.62 -10.10
CA ALA A 60 15.28 0.11 -11.09
C ALA A 60 14.10 -0.71 -11.65
N SER A 61 14.19 -2.04 -11.63
CA SER A 61 13.14 -2.98 -12.06
C SER A 61 12.04 -3.20 -11.02
N LEU A 62 12.27 -2.89 -9.74
CA LEU A 62 11.34 -3.21 -8.64
C LEU A 62 9.96 -2.56 -8.79
N PRO A 63 9.82 -1.28 -9.21
CA PRO A 63 8.50 -0.69 -9.46
C PRO A 63 7.73 -1.47 -10.53
N LEU A 64 8.39 -1.86 -11.63
CA LEU A 64 7.76 -2.61 -12.71
C LEU A 64 7.34 -4.01 -12.28
N ILE A 65 8.22 -4.73 -11.57
CA ILE A 65 7.93 -6.08 -11.07
C ILE A 65 6.77 -6.04 -10.07
N THR A 66 6.80 -5.09 -9.13
CA THR A 66 5.72 -4.93 -8.16
C THR A 66 4.40 -4.63 -8.86
N PHE A 67 4.40 -3.72 -9.84
CA PHE A 67 3.23 -3.42 -10.65
C PHE A 67 2.68 -4.67 -11.36
N VAL A 68 3.55 -5.46 -11.99
CA VAL A 68 3.17 -6.69 -12.70
C VAL A 68 2.57 -7.72 -11.75
N ILE A 69 3.19 -7.96 -10.59
CA ILE A 69 2.67 -8.89 -9.57
C ILE A 69 1.31 -8.43 -9.08
N CYS A 70 1.14 -7.14 -8.78
CA CYS A 70 -0.15 -6.59 -8.38
C CYS A 70 -1.22 -6.82 -9.45
N CYS A 71 -0.89 -6.60 -10.72
CA CYS A 71 -1.79 -6.86 -11.85
C CYS A 71 -2.14 -8.34 -11.98
N ILE A 72 -1.17 -9.24 -11.88
CA ILE A 72 -1.38 -10.69 -11.97
C ILE A 72 -2.27 -11.16 -10.82
N MET A 73 -1.94 -10.79 -9.58
CA MET A 73 -2.73 -11.12 -8.39
C MET A 73 -4.17 -10.63 -8.50
N SER A 74 -4.35 -9.40 -8.98
CA SER A 74 -5.68 -8.81 -9.20
C SER A 74 -6.45 -9.53 -10.30
N PHE A 75 -5.80 -9.81 -11.43
CA PHE A 75 -6.42 -10.49 -12.56
C PHE A 75 -6.82 -11.93 -12.26
N VAL A 76 -5.93 -12.72 -11.63
CA VAL A 76 -6.20 -14.09 -11.23
C VAL A 76 -7.38 -14.14 -10.27
N VAL A 77 -7.36 -13.29 -9.23
CA VAL A 77 -8.47 -13.22 -8.28
C VAL A 77 -9.76 -12.74 -8.94
N TYR A 78 -9.71 -11.78 -9.87
CA TYR A 78 -10.88 -11.35 -10.63
C TYR A 78 -11.52 -12.50 -11.42
N LYS A 79 -10.70 -13.36 -12.06
CA LYS A 79 -11.18 -14.52 -12.82
C LYS A 79 -11.74 -15.60 -11.91
N VAL A 80 -11.04 -15.96 -10.84
CA VAL A 80 -11.44 -17.04 -9.91
C VAL A 80 -12.65 -16.63 -9.09
N SER A 81 -12.72 -15.38 -8.62
CA SER A 81 -13.83 -14.87 -7.82
C SER A 81 -15.15 -14.82 -8.57
N ALA A 82 -15.15 -14.84 -9.92
CA ALA A 82 -16.36 -14.96 -10.72
C ALA A 82 -17.13 -16.28 -10.48
N LEU A 83 -16.45 -17.31 -9.95
CA LEU A 83 -17.07 -18.58 -9.55
C LEU A 83 -17.90 -18.45 -8.27
N VAL A 84 -17.58 -17.47 -7.42
CA VAL A 84 -18.18 -17.28 -6.08
C VAL A 84 -19.12 -16.07 -6.06
N PHE A 85 -18.69 -14.96 -6.67
CA PHE A 85 -19.41 -13.69 -6.69
C PHE A 85 -19.80 -13.33 -8.12
N ARG A 86 -21.11 -13.26 -8.37
CA ARG A 86 -21.69 -12.80 -9.64
C ARG A 86 -21.94 -11.29 -9.68
N ASP A 87 -21.84 -10.65 -8.53
CA ASP A 87 -21.99 -9.22 -8.38
C ASP A 87 -20.62 -8.52 -8.40
N HIS A 88 -20.71 -7.25 -8.08
CA HIS A 88 -19.64 -6.28 -8.02
C HIS A 88 -18.62 -6.52 -6.88
N THR A 89 -18.94 -7.41 -5.93
CA THR A 89 -18.04 -7.83 -4.84
C THR A 89 -16.74 -8.44 -5.38
N ARG A 90 -16.79 -9.11 -6.55
CA ARG A 90 -15.62 -9.68 -7.22
C ARG A 90 -14.59 -8.60 -7.59
N ASN A 91 -15.05 -7.41 -7.98
CA ASN A 91 -14.19 -6.30 -8.40
C ASN A 91 -13.46 -5.73 -7.18
N MET A 92 -14.16 -5.61 -6.05
CA MET A 92 -13.55 -5.18 -4.79
C MET A 92 -12.51 -6.19 -4.31
N LEU A 93 -12.83 -7.49 -4.30
CA LEU A 93 -11.89 -8.54 -3.92
C LEU A 93 -10.64 -8.55 -4.82
N ALA A 94 -10.81 -8.38 -6.13
CA ALA A 94 -9.71 -8.27 -7.07
C ALA A 94 -8.86 -7.01 -6.87
N PHE A 95 -9.46 -5.86 -6.56
CA PHE A 95 -8.70 -4.67 -6.22
C PHE A 95 -7.89 -4.88 -4.93
N SER A 96 -8.55 -5.38 -3.89
CA SER A 96 -7.91 -5.68 -2.61
C SER A 96 -6.80 -6.71 -2.76
N SER A 97 -6.93 -7.71 -3.65
CA SER A 97 -5.86 -8.67 -3.88
C SER A 97 -4.63 -8.09 -4.56
N GLY A 98 -4.74 -7.01 -5.32
CA GLY A 98 -3.57 -6.36 -5.95
C GLY A 98 -2.99 -5.21 -5.13
N SER A 99 -3.65 -4.77 -4.05
CA SER A 99 -3.30 -3.56 -3.30
C SER A 99 -3.06 -3.83 -1.81
N SER A 100 -2.14 -3.11 -1.20
CA SER A 100 -1.82 -3.19 0.23
C SER A 100 -1.62 -1.79 0.81
N SER A 101 -1.81 -1.61 2.12
CA SER A 101 -1.65 -0.30 2.78
C SER A 101 -0.17 0.06 2.97
N MET A 102 0.62 0.01 1.90
CA MET A 102 2.06 0.20 1.94
C MET A 102 2.46 1.59 2.43
N GLY A 103 1.70 2.62 2.04
CA GLY A 103 2.01 4.00 2.41
C GLY A 103 1.65 4.34 3.86
N PHE A 104 0.47 3.96 4.34
CA PHE A 104 -0.03 4.39 5.65
C PHE A 104 0.34 3.41 6.77
N PHE A 105 0.38 2.12 6.47
CA PHE A 105 0.73 1.08 7.44
C PHE A 105 2.17 0.60 7.24
N GLY A 106 2.54 0.24 6.02
CA GLY A 106 3.80 -0.44 5.76
C GLY A 106 5.04 0.47 5.85
N LEU A 107 4.95 1.74 5.43
CA LEU A 107 6.07 2.69 5.51
C LEU A 107 6.52 2.99 6.94
N PRO A 108 5.64 3.26 7.93
CA PRO A 108 6.07 3.38 9.32
C PRO A 108 6.73 2.11 9.84
N VAL A 109 6.23 0.93 9.45
CA VAL A 109 6.85 -0.35 9.81
C VAL A 109 8.23 -0.49 9.16
N ALA A 110 8.39 -0.12 7.89
CA ALA A 110 9.68 -0.13 7.21
C ALA A 110 10.71 0.77 7.92
N ILE A 111 10.34 2.02 8.22
CA ILE A 111 11.22 2.98 8.93
C ILE A 111 11.60 2.49 10.33
N ALA A 112 10.69 1.81 11.02
CA ALA A 112 10.95 1.30 12.36
C ALA A 112 11.88 0.07 12.39
N LEU A 113 12.06 -0.61 11.25
CA LEU A 113 12.72 -1.92 11.18
C LEU A 113 13.97 -1.95 10.33
N PHE A 114 14.03 -1.12 9.30
CA PHE A 114 15.11 -1.17 8.33
C PHE A 114 15.93 0.11 8.34
N ASP A 115 17.11 0.03 7.75
CA ASP A 115 17.95 1.17 7.46
C ASP A 115 17.37 2.04 6.33
N GLU A 116 17.91 3.25 6.16
CA GLU A 116 17.42 4.19 5.15
C GLU A 116 17.48 3.61 3.73
N GLU A 117 18.49 2.79 3.43
CA GLU A 117 18.64 2.16 2.12
C GLU A 117 17.51 1.17 1.82
N THR A 118 17.20 0.26 2.75
CA THR A 118 16.09 -0.69 2.57
C THR A 118 14.73 0.02 2.56
N VAL A 119 14.55 1.10 3.33
CA VAL A 119 13.33 1.93 3.27
C VAL A 119 13.18 2.55 1.88
N SER A 120 14.27 3.04 1.30
CA SER A 120 14.32 3.55 -0.06
C SER A 120 13.92 2.47 -1.09
N VAL A 121 14.43 1.24 -0.95
CA VAL A 121 14.05 0.10 -1.80
C VAL A 121 12.57 -0.26 -1.64
N TYR A 122 12.04 -0.22 -0.41
CA TYR A 122 10.62 -0.40 -0.14
C TYR A 122 9.73 0.66 -0.81
N LEU A 123 10.17 1.92 -0.83
CA LEU A 123 9.47 2.99 -1.55
C LEU A 123 9.48 2.77 -3.07
N LEU A 124 10.52 2.16 -3.65
CA LEU A 124 10.52 1.76 -5.05
C LEU A 124 9.45 0.69 -5.33
N CYS A 125 9.33 -0.33 -4.48
CA CYS A 125 8.22 -1.29 -4.58
C CYS A 125 6.86 -0.59 -4.46
N TYR A 126 6.72 0.35 -3.53
CA TYR A 126 5.48 1.12 -3.33
C TYR A 126 5.02 1.87 -4.59
N ILE A 127 5.94 2.41 -5.40
CA ILE A 127 5.60 3.06 -6.68
C ILE A 127 4.87 2.11 -7.61
N GLY A 128 5.34 0.86 -7.72
CA GLY A 128 4.69 -0.16 -8.55
C GLY A 128 3.25 -0.43 -8.12
N MET A 129 3.04 -0.53 -6.81
CA MET A 129 1.70 -0.69 -6.24
C MET A 129 0.83 0.56 -6.47
N LEU A 130 1.39 1.76 -6.31
CA LEU A 130 0.69 3.01 -6.59
C LEU A 130 0.25 3.10 -8.06
N PHE A 131 1.10 2.66 -9.00
CA PHE A 131 0.74 2.57 -10.41
C PHE A 131 -0.40 1.58 -10.63
N PHE A 132 -0.38 0.43 -9.97
CA PHE A 132 -1.48 -0.54 -10.02
C PHE A 132 -2.79 0.07 -9.52
N GLU A 133 -2.79 0.64 -8.30
CA GLU A 133 -3.98 1.22 -7.67
C GLU A 133 -4.62 2.31 -8.54
N ASN A 134 -3.81 3.04 -9.29
CA ASN A 134 -4.24 4.17 -10.10
C ASN A 134 -4.43 3.88 -11.59
N SER A 135 -4.18 2.65 -12.05
CA SER A 135 -4.42 2.23 -13.44
C SER A 135 -5.28 0.99 -13.53
N PHE A 136 -4.68 -0.21 -13.50
CA PHE A 136 -5.39 -1.47 -13.66
C PHE A 136 -6.32 -1.76 -12.48
N GLY A 137 -5.89 -1.50 -11.24
CA GLY A 137 -6.75 -1.60 -10.07
C GLY A 137 -7.94 -0.63 -10.14
N PHE A 138 -7.68 0.64 -10.46
CA PHE A 138 -8.73 1.63 -10.67
C PHE A 138 -9.72 1.19 -11.77
N TYR A 139 -9.22 0.67 -12.88
CA TYR A 139 -10.07 0.14 -13.95
C TYR A 139 -10.94 -1.02 -13.47
N ILE A 140 -10.39 -1.96 -12.67
CA ILE A 140 -11.16 -3.08 -12.13
C ILE A 140 -12.34 -2.59 -11.28
N VAL A 141 -12.15 -1.59 -10.44
CA VAL A 141 -13.25 -1.04 -9.61
C VAL A 141 -14.25 -0.26 -10.47
N THR A 142 -13.79 0.35 -11.57
CA THR A 142 -14.59 1.31 -12.35
C THR A 142 -14.99 0.85 -13.75
N GLN A 143 -14.98 -0.46 -14.03
CA GLN A 143 -15.19 -1.03 -15.37
C GLN A 143 -16.44 -0.53 -16.12
N ARG A 144 -17.49 -0.10 -15.40
CA ARG A 144 -18.74 0.43 -15.99
C ARG A 144 -18.76 1.95 -16.18
N LEU A 145 -17.77 2.66 -15.65
CA LEU A 145 -17.69 4.13 -15.62
C LEU A 145 -16.55 4.66 -16.49
N TYR A 146 -15.45 3.92 -16.60
CA TYR A 146 -14.26 4.35 -17.34
C TYR A 146 -13.74 3.26 -18.27
N SER A 147 -13.35 3.68 -19.47
CA SER A 147 -12.60 2.84 -20.41
C SER A 147 -11.16 2.62 -19.95
N PRO A 148 -10.48 1.54 -20.41
CA PRO A 148 -9.07 1.31 -20.11
C PRO A 148 -8.17 2.50 -20.49
N ARG A 149 -8.46 3.16 -21.62
CA ARG A 149 -7.73 4.35 -22.08
C ARG A 149 -7.88 5.53 -21.12
N GLN A 150 -9.08 5.74 -20.56
CA GLN A 150 -9.30 6.80 -19.58
C GLN A 150 -8.58 6.51 -18.27
N CYS A 151 -8.52 5.25 -17.83
CA CYS A 151 -7.78 4.86 -16.64
C CYS A 151 -6.26 5.03 -16.82
N ALA A 152 -5.73 4.67 -17.99
CA ALA A 152 -4.32 4.92 -18.31
C ALA A 152 -3.99 6.41 -18.37
N LYS A 153 -4.85 7.23 -18.98
CA LYS A 153 -4.70 8.70 -18.96
C LYS A 153 -4.75 9.26 -17.55
N ARG A 154 -5.62 8.75 -16.68
CA ARG A 154 -5.71 9.13 -15.27
C ARG A 154 -4.37 8.90 -14.56
N LEU A 155 -3.73 7.76 -14.75
CA LEU A 155 -2.42 7.47 -14.16
C LEU A 155 -1.39 8.54 -14.55
N ILE A 156 -1.31 8.87 -15.84
CA ILE A 156 -0.36 9.88 -16.35
C ILE A 156 -0.64 11.25 -15.74
N LEU A 157 -1.91 11.60 -15.50
CA LEU A 157 -2.31 12.89 -14.92
C LEU A 157 -2.09 12.99 -13.40
N LEU A 158 -1.70 11.91 -12.71
CA LEU A 158 -1.52 11.95 -11.26
C LEU A 158 -0.25 12.70 -10.86
N PRO A 159 -0.32 13.57 -9.82
CA PRO A 159 0.88 14.24 -9.32
C PRO A 159 1.98 13.26 -8.88
N ALA A 160 1.61 12.12 -8.30
CA ALA A 160 2.57 11.10 -7.88
C ALA A 160 3.35 10.47 -9.05
N PHE A 161 2.73 10.35 -10.23
CA PHE A 161 3.41 9.88 -11.45
C PHE A 161 4.47 10.89 -11.91
N HIS A 162 4.10 12.18 -11.97
CA HIS A 162 5.03 13.25 -12.31
C HIS A 162 6.16 13.40 -11.29
N ALA A 163 5.83 13.31 -10.00
CA ALA A 163 6.79 13.30 -8.90
C ALA A 163 7.79 12.15 -9.03
N THR A 164 7.30 10.96 -9.39
CA THR A 164 8.16 9.80 -9.65
C THR A 164 9.15 10.09 -10.79
N ILE A 165 8.66 10.54 -11.95
CA ILE A 165 9.51 10.85 -13.10
C ILE A 165 10.53 11.94 -12.76
N ALA A 166 10.09 13.04 -12.14
CA ALA A 166 10.96 14.13 -11.75
C ALA A 166 12.07 13.66 -10.79
N ALA A 167 11.73 12.85 -9.78
CA ALA A 167 12.70 12.34 -8.84
C ALA A 167 13.71 11.38 -9.49
N PHE A 168 13.25 10.50 -10.39
CA PHE A 168 14.15 9.62 -11.15
C PHE A 168 15.14 10.42 -12.01
N LEU A 169 14.66 11.44 -12.73
CA LEU A 169 15.53 12.28 -13.55
C LEU A 169 16.55 13.04 -12.71
N LEU A 170 16.12 13.70 -11.64
CA LEU A 170 17.01 14.47 -10.78
C LEU A 170 18.03 13.57 -10.07
N ASN A 171 17.63 12.37 -9.64
CA ASN A 171 18.54 11.41 -9.04
C ASN A 171 19.55 10.87 -10.07
N TYR A 172 19.10 10.51 -11.28
CA TYR A 172 19.96 10.02 -12.37
C TYR A 172 21.01 11.04 -12.81
N PHE A 173 20.64 12.32 -12.90
CA PHE A 173 21.57 13.40 -13.24
C PHE A 173 22.36 13.93 -12.03
N HIS A 174 22.22 13.32 -10.85
CA HIS A 174 22.87 13.74 -9.60
C HIS A 174 22.67 15.23 -9.28
N VAL A 175 21.47 15.76 -9.56
CA VAL A 175 21.16 17.16 -9.31
C VAL A 175 21.14 17.40 -7.80
N PRO A 176 21.96 18.32 -7.26
CA PRO A 176 22.00 18.58 -5.83
C PRO A 176 20.69 19.20 -5.36
N ILE A 177 20.07 18.58 -4.35
CA ILE A 177 18.83 19.08 -3.74
C ILE A 177 19.18 19.95 -2.53
N PRO A 178 18.66 21.19 -2.43
CA PRO A 178 18.89 22.07 -1.29
C PRO A 178 18.57 21.40 0.06
N THR A 179 19.48 21.52 1.02
CA THR A 179 19.40 20.79 2.31
C THR A 179 18.13 21.09 3.10
N PHE A 180 17.61 22.32 3.02
CA PHE A 180 16.38 22.71 3.70
C PHE A 180 15.14 21.91 3.24
N LEU A 181 15.14 21.40 2.00
CA LEU A 181 14.03 20.58 1.48
C LEU A 181 13.93 19.22 2.17
N PHE A 182 15.01 18.69 2.72
CA PHE A 182 14.96 17.43 3.48
C PHE A 182 14.23 17.56 4.81
N GLY A 183 14.24 18.74 5.43
CA GLY A 183 13.39 19.03 6.60
C GLY A 183 11.91 18.97 6.24
N ILE A 184 11.53 19.54 5.10
CA ILE A 184 10.17 19.45 4.56
C ILE A 184 9.82 18.00 4.21
N ALA A 185 10.74 17.27 3.59
CA ALA A 185 10.56 15.86 3.22
C ALA A 185 10.20 14.98 4.43
N ASN A 186 10.92 15.15 5.53
CA ASN A 186 10.68 14.40 6.75
C ASN A 186 9.32 14.77 7.37
N SER A 187 8.98 16.06 7.41
CA SER A 187 7.67 16.53 7.88
C SER A 187 6.52 15.99 7.03
N MET A 188 6.66 15.97 5.70
CA MET A 188 5.67 15.41 4.78
C MET A 188 5.53 13.90 4.99
N THR A 189 6.63 13.17 5.13
CA THR A 189 6.63 11.72 5.36
C THR A 189 5.95 11.36 6.68
N ASN A 190 6.30 12.04 7.77
CA ASN A 190 5.69 11.84 9.08
C ASN A 190 4.20 12.19 9.07
N SER A 191 3.84 13.31 8.43
CA SER A 191 2.45 13.72 8.27
C SER A 191 1.65 12.72 7.44
N TYR A 192 2.23 12.18 6.37
CA TYR A 192 1.58 11.19 5.50
C TYR A 192 1.16 9.93 6.28
N MET A 193 2.07 9.41 7.11
CA MET A 193 1.84 8.22 7.93
C MET A 193 0.74 8.47 8.98
N VAL A 194 0.82 9.57 9.71
CA VAL A 194 -0.14 9.92 10.78
C VAL A 194 -1.52 10.24 10.20
N LEU A 195 -1.59 11.12 9.20
CA LEU A 195 -2.85 11.51 8.59
C LEU A 195 -3.48 10.36 7.80
N GLY A 196 -2.68 9.48 7.21
CA GLY A 196 -3.16 8.29 6.51
C GLY A 196 -3.82 7.28 7.46
N THR A 197 -3.22 7.04 8.62
CA THR A 197 -3.82 6.17 9.66
C THR A 197 -5.03 6.81 10.33
N ILE A 198 -5.05 8.14 10.49
CA ILE A 198 -6.27 8.88 10.89
C ILE A 198 -7.38 8.71 9.85
N LEU A 199 -7.07 8.84 8.56
CA LEU A 199 -8.04 8.66 7.47
C LEU A 199 -8.65 7.25 7.49
N LEU A 200 -7.84 6.23 7.76
CA LEU A 200 -8.30 4.86 8.00
C LEU A 200 -9.29 4.78 9.17
N GLY A 201 -8.98 5.41 10.30
CA GLY A 201 -9.88 5.50 11.45
C GLY A 201 -11.22 6.17 11.12
N ILE A 202 -11.20 7.27 10.38
CA ILE A 202 -12.41 7.99 9.94
C ILE A 202 -13.26 7.09 9.03
N ALA A 203 -12.62 6.35 8.11
CA ALA A 203 -13.33 5.43 7.24
C ALA A 203 -14.05 4.32 8.02
N ILE A 204 -13.45 3.82 9.09
CA ILE A 204 -14.07 2.84 10.01
C ILE A 204 -15.25 3.49 10.77
N ALA A 205 -15.10 4.73 11.24
CA ALA A 205 -16.17 5.43 11.97
C ALA A 205 -17.42 5.70 11.14
N ASN A 206 -17.26 5.77 9.81
CA ASN A 206 -18.32 6.04 8.85
C ASN A 206 -19.08 4.78 8.39
N ILE A 207 -18.71 3.59 8.85
CA ILE A 207 -19.44 2.35 8.57
C ILE A 207 -20.87 2.47 9.11
N LYS A 208 -21.86 2.38 8.21
CA LYS A 208 -23.28 2.44 8.58
C LYS A 208 -23.86 1.06 8.85
N ASP A 209 -23.54 0.11 7.97
CA ASP A 209 -23.96 -1.28 8.07
C ASP A 209 -22.77 -2.19 8.40
N PHE A 210 -22.89 -2.93 9.50
CA PHE A 210 -21.89 -3.91 9.95
C PHE A 210 -22.13 -5.31 9.37
N ALA A 211 -22.87 -5.44 8.25
CA ALA A 211 -23.09 -6.69 7.57
C ALA A 211 -21.76 -7.40 7.20
N ILE A 212 -21.51 -8.53 7.87
CA ILE A 212 -20.31 -9.35 7.67
C ILE A 212 -20.54 -10.30 6.49
N ASP A 213 -19.89 -10.03 5.37
CA ASP A 213 -19.76 -11.02 4.29
C ASP A 213 -18.59 -11.97 4.60
N PHE A 214 -18.90 -13.05 5.31
CA PHE A 214 -17.91 -14.05 5.72
C PHE A 214 -17.11 -14.62 4.55
N LYS A 215 -17.74 -14.87 3.39
CA LYS A 215 -17.07 -15.44 2.23
C LYS A 215 -16.02 -14.47 1.71
N LEU A 216 -16.38 -13.20 1.59
CA LEU A 216 -15.51 -12.14 1.12
C LEU A 216 -14.34 -11.90 2.08
N ILE A 217 -14.60 -11.89 3.38
CA ILE A 217 -13.58 -11.70 4.41
C ILE A 217 -12.58 -12.86 4.38
N VAL A 218 -13.05 -14.11 4.41
CA VAL A 218 -12.18 -15.29 4.41
C VAL A 218 -11.31 -15.32 3.15
N LEU A 219 -11.89 -15.06 1.98
CA LEU A 219 -11.13 -15.03 0.73
C LEU A 219 -10.10 -13.89 0.72
N THR A 220 -10.46 -12.71 1.22
CA THR A 220 -9.52 -11.59 1.31
C THR A 220 -8.35 -11.91 2.23
N VAL A 221 -8.64 -12.48 3.41
CA VAL A 221 -7.64 -12.88 4.40
C VAL A 221 -6.71 -13.96 3.83
N LEU A 222 -7.25 -15.00 3.19
CA LEU A 222 -6.43 -16.05 2.57
C LEU A 222 -5.53 -15.49 1.47
N ILE A 223 -6.06 -14.64 0.61
CA ILE A 223 -5.26 -14.03 -0.46
C ILE A 223 -4.15 -13.15 0.14
N LYS A 224 -4.46 -12.34 1.16
CA LYS A 224 -3.52 -11.39 1.73
C LYS A 224 -2.47 -12.01 2.63
N TYR A 225 -2.86 -12.95 3.46
CA TYR A 225 -2.01 -13.50 4.51
C TYR A 225 -1.46 -14.90 4.20
N VAL A 226 -1.81 -15.45 3.03
CA VAL A 226 -1.26 -16.72 2.55
C VAL A 226 -0.73 -16.56 1.12
N ALA A 227 -1.58 -16.18 0.16
CA ALA A 227 -1.15 -16.16 -1.25
C ALA A 227 -0.05 -15.13 -1.54
N TRP A 228 -0.17 -13.90 -1.00
CA TRP A 228 0.87 -12.86 -1.16
C TRP A 228 2.25 -13.28 -0.63
N PRO A 229 2.39 -13.71 0.64
CA PRO A 229 3.65 -14.22 1.16
C PRO A 229 4.21 -15.36 0.29
N LEU A 230 3.38 -16.32 -0.12
CA LEU A 230 3.84 -17.44 -0.95
C LEU A 230 4.34 -16.99 -2.33
N VAL A 231 3.64 -16.08 -3.00
CA VAL A 231 4.06 -15.54 -4.31
C VAL A 231 5.40 -14.80 -4.19
N ILE A 232 5.58 -14.02 -3.14
CA ILE A 232 6.82 -13.27 -2.93
C ILE A 232 7.97 -14.20 -2.53
N LEU A 233 7.73 -15.18 -1.65
CA LEU A 233 8.74 -16.19 -1.31
C LEU A 233 9.14 -17.02 -2.52
N LEU A 234 8.19 -17.37 -3.39
CA LEU A 234 8.48 -18.04 -4.66
C LEU A 234 9.33 -17.15 -5.58
N LEU A 235 9.02 -15.86 -5.70
CA LEU A 235 9.82 -14.94 -6.50
C LEU A 235 11.25 -14.83 -5.98
N ILE A 236 11.41 -14.69 -4.66
CA ILE A 236 12.74 -14.63 -4.02
C ILE A 236 13.50 -15.93 -4.27
N PHE A 237 12.85 -17.07 -4.08
CA PHE A 237 13.45 -18.38 -4.35
C PHE A 237 13.91 -18.51 -5.81
N LEU A 238 13.06 -18.13 -6.77
CA LEU A 238 13.38 -18.17 -8.19
C LEU A 238 14.54 -17.23 -8.56
N ASP A 239 14.63 -16.06 -7.92
CA ASP A 239 15.76 -15.16 -8.11
C ASP A 239 17.06 -15.75 -7.56
N GLN A 240 17.01 -16.33 -6.35
CA GLN A 240 18.18 -16.92 -5.68
C GLN A 240 18.77 -18.12 -6.42
N ILE A 241 17.94 -18.97 -7.03
CA ILE A 241 18.42 -20.14 -7.81
C ILE A 241 18.76 -19.78 -9.26
N GLY A 242 18.42 -18.58 -9.71
CA GLY A 242 18.46 -18.19 -11.12
C GLY A 242 19.32 -16.95 -11.33
N PRO A 243 18.74 -15.79 -11.66
CA PRO A 243 19.51 -14.62 -12.07
C PRO A 243 20.31 -13.94 -10.96
N GLY A 244 19.87 -14.06 -9.70
CA GLY A 244 20.47 -13.39 -8.55
C GLY A 244 20.51 -11.87 -8.70
N TRP A 245 19.44 -11.26 -9.23
CA TRP A 245 19.41 -9.82 -9.51
C TRP A 245 19.26 -8.96 -8.25
N TYR A 246 18.68 -9.52 -7.19
CA TYR A 246 18.34 -8.79 -5.97
C TYR A 246 19.19 -9.22 -4.79
N ASN A 247 19.40 -8.27 -3.88
CA ASN A 247 20.10 -8.49 -2.63
C ASN A 247 19.11 -8.57 -1.44
N THR A 248 19.67 -8.69 -0.24
CA THR A 248 18.90 -8.78 1.00
C THR A 248 17.93 -7.60 1.18
N GLN A 249 18.32 -6.37 0.86
CA GLN A 249 17.45 -5.20 1.01
C GLN A 249 16.19 -5.32 0.13
N ALA A 250 16.34 -5.73 -1.12
CA ALA A 250 15.22 -5.96 -2.03
C ALA A 250 14.31 -7.11 -1.56
N TYR A 251 14.89 -8.22 -1.08
CA TYR A 251 14.12 -9.32 -0.51
C TYR A 251 13.33 -8.89 0.74
N GLN A 252 13.95 -8.13 1.65
CA GLN A 252 13.30 -7.62 2.85
C GLN A 252 12.14 -6.66 2.52
N ALA A 253 12.34 -5.77 1.55
CA ALA A 253 11.30 -4.86 1.06
C ALA A 253 10.11 -5.60 0.45
N LEU A 254 10.37 -6.61 -0.39
CA LEU A 254 9.34 -7.44 -1.01
C LEU A 254 8.57 -8.28 0.03
N ILE A 255 9.28 -8.88 1.00
CA ILE A 255 8.64 -9.62 2.10
C ILE A 255 7.74 -8.71 2.90
N LEU A 256 8.21 -7.51 3.28
CA LEU A 256 7.40 -6.57 4.04
C LEU A 256 6.12 -6.21 3.27
N LEU A 257 6.23 -5.88 1.98
CA LEU A 257 5.08 -5.63 1.10
C LEU A 257 4.04 -6.76 1.16
N ALA A 258 4.50 -8.01 1.16
CA ALA A 258 3.66 -9.20 1.10
C ALA A 258 2.79 -9.42 2.34
N ILE A 259 3.21 -8.89 3.49
CA ILE A 259 2.56 -9.13 4.79
C ILE A 259 1.73 -7.94 5.27
N ILE A 260 1.76 -6.80 4.55
CA ILE A 260 0.98 -5.61 4.90
C ILE A 260 -0.53 -5.85 4.68
N PRO A 261 -1.39 -5.32 5.58
CA PRO A 261 -2.84 -5.35 5.42
C PRO A 261 -3.39 -4.78 4.10
N VAL A 262 -4.68 -5.04 3.86
CA VAL A 262 -5.44 -4.52 2.71
C VAL A 262 -5.29 -3.00 2.59
N SER A 263 -5.26 -2.51 1.34
CA SER A 263 -5.14 -1.08 1.05
C SER A 263 -6.34 -0.27 1.52
N SER A 264 -6.03 0.87 2.16
CA SER A 264 -6.97 1.94 2.49
C SER A 264 -7.48 2.67 1.24
N THR A 265 -6.71 2.69 0.15
CA THR A 265 -7.14 3.29 -1.13
C THR A 265 -8.44 2.65 -1.63
N GLY A 266 -8.62 1.34 -1.40
CA GLY A 266 -9.84 0.62 -1.79
C GLY A 266 -11.10 1.19 -1.15
N VAL A 267 -11.01 1.59 0.13
CA VAL A 267 -12.13 2.20 0.85
C VAL A 267 -12.41 3.62 0.35
N ILE A 268 -11.37 4.37 0.02
CA ILE A 268 -11.51 5.72 -0.54
C ILE A 268 -12.18 5.66 -1.91
N LEU A 269 -11.78 4.72 -2.77
CA LEU A 269 -12.43 4.50 -4.07
C LEU A 269 -13.89 4.03 -3.89
N ALA A 270 -14.15 3.08 -2.98
CA ALA A 270 -15.49 2.62 -2.68
C ALA A 270 -16.40 3.76 -2.19
N SER A 271 -15.89 4.65 -1.33
CA SER A 271 -16.63 5.84 -0.87
C SER A 271 -16.84 6.85 -1.99
N MET A 272 -15.82 7.12 -2.81
CA MET A 272 -15.90 8.10 -3.91
C MET A 272 -16.93 7.72 -4.96
N PHE A 273 -17.05 6.43 -5.29
CA PHE A 273 -17.98 5.92 -6.29
C PHE A 273 -19.28 5.39 -5.69
N ASN A 274 -19.51 5.63 -4.39
CA ASN A 274 -20.65 5.13 -3.63
C ASN A 274 -20.93 3.63 -3.88
N TYR A 275 -19.87 2.84 -3.81
CA TYR A 275 -19.83 1.45 -4.23
C TYR A 275 -19.45 0.56 -3.05
N GLN A 276 -20.48 0.07 -2.33
CA GLN A 276 -20.33 -0.78 -1.14
C GLN A 276 -19.25 -0.29 -0.14
N PRO A 277 -19.23 1.01 0.22
CA PRO A 277 -18.19 1.60 1.07
C PRO A 277 -18.06 0.90 2.43
N ASP A 278 -19.19 0.51 3.02
CA ASP A 278 -19.23 -0.19 4.30
C ASP A 278 -18.51 -1.55 4.24
N ARG A 279 -18.70 -2.32 3.15
CA ARG A 279 -18.01 -3.61 2.98
C ARG A 279 -16.50 -3.44 2.84
N ALA A 280 -16.07 -2.44 2.06
CA ALA A 280 -14.64 -2.14 1.90
C ALA A 280 -14.02 -1.75 3.25
N ALA A 281 -14.70 -0.89 4.02
CA ALA A 281 -14.25 -0.45 5.32
C ALA A 281 -14.23 -1.59 6.35
N MET A 282 -15.20 -2.51 6.31
CA MET A 282 -15.20 -3.72 7.14
C MET A 282 -14.02 -4.66 6.85
N ILE A 283 -13.71 -4.91 5.57
CA ILE A 283 -12.55 -5.70 5.17
C ILE A 283 -11.26 -5.04 5.68
N LEU A 284 -11.16 -3.73 5.52
CA LEU A 284 -10.00 -2.96 5.96
C LEU A 284 -9.84 -3.01 7.49
N LEU A 285 -10.92 -2.86 8.25
CA LEU A 285 -10.93 -3.01 9.71
C LEU A 285 -10.41 -4.38 10.13
N ILE A 286 -11.02 -5.45 9.61
CA ILE A 286 -10.66 -6.84 9.96
C ILE A 286 -9.20 -7.13 9.57
N SER A 287 -8.79 -6.74 8.37
CA SER A 287 -7.40 -6.90 7.92
C SER A 287 -6.43 -6.10 8.79
N THR A 288 -6.78 -4.88 9.20
CA THR A 288 -5.89 -4.08 10.05
C THR A 288 -5.75 -4.71 11.45
N VAL A 289 -6.82 -5.28 12.01
CA VAL A 289 -6.77 -6.01 13.28
C VAL A 289 -5.94 -7.28 13.17
N ILE A 290 -6.12 -8.08 12.11
CA ILE A 290 -5.28 -9.27 11.85
C ILE A 290 -3.82 -8.86 11.68
N GLY A 291 -3.57 -7.79 10.92
CA GLY A 291 -2.24 -7.23 10.68
C GLY A 291 -1.47 -6.86 11.95
N MET A 292 -2.17 -6.50 13.02
CA MET A 292 -1.57 -6.13 14.31
C MET A 292 -0.68 -7.24 14.86
N PHE A 293 -1.14 -8.48 14.72
CA PHE A 293 -0.43 -9.65 15.21
C PHE A 293 0.33 -10.35 14.09
N TYR A 294 -0.28 -10.42 12.90
CA TYR A 294 0.30 -11.12 11.76
C TYR A 294 1.61 -10.48 11.29
N VAL A 295 1.69 -9.15 11.17
CA VAL A 295 2.89 -8.47 10.66
C VAL A 295 4.09 -8.72 11.58
N PRO A 296 4.03 -8.42 12.90
CA PRO A 296 5.13 -8.75 13.81
C PRO A 296 5.52 -10.24 13.82
N LEU A 297 4.54 -11.15 13.69
CA LEU A 297 4.80 -12.58 13.62
C LEU A 297 5.60 -12.94 12.37
N MET A 298 5.14 -12.53 11.19
CA MET A 298 5.80 -12.87 9.92
C MET A 298 7.17 -12.22 9.79
N ILE A 299 7.34 -10.99 10.29
CA ILE A 299 8.66 -10.36 10.38
C ILE A 299 9.56 -11.22 11.27
N SER A 300 9.06 -11.71 12.42
CA SER A 300 9.87 -12.55 13.29
C SER A 300 10.31 -13.89 12.67
N LEU A 301 9.53 -14.42 11.73
CA LEU A 301 9.78 -15.70 11.06
C LEU A 301 10.64 -15.55 9.81
N LEU A 302 10.33 -14.55 8.97
CA LEU A 302 10.90 -14.40 7.63
C LEU A 302 12.05 -13.38 7.56
N LEU A 303 12.10 -12.44 8.50
CA LEU A 303 13.11 -11.39 8.51
C LEU A 303 14.01 -11.59 9.74
N HIS A 304 15.21 -12.12 9.51
CA HIS A 304 16.29 -12.08 10.50
C HIS A 304 16.85 -10.65 10.55
N VAL A 305 16.08 -9.75 11.15
CA VAL A 305 16.51 -8.39 11.44
C VAL A 305 17.33 -8.46 12.73
N HIS A 306 18.62 -8.12 12.67
CA HIS A 306 19.41 -7.93 13.89
C HIS A 306 18.82 -6.74 14.66
N PRO A 307 18.43 -6.92 15.93
CA PRO A 307 17.78 -5.87 16.72
C PRO A 307 18.70 -4.69 17.03
#